data_AF-A0A7S2URC2-F1
#
_entry.id   AF-A0A7S2URC2-F1
#
_cell.length_a   1.000
_cell.length_b   1.000
_cell.length_c   1.000
_cell.angle_alpha   90.00
_cell.angle_beta   90.00
_cell.angle_gamma   90.00
#
_symmetry.space_group_name_H-M   'P 1'
#
loop_
_entity.id
_entity.type
_entity.pdbx_description
1 polymer ?
#
loop_
_entity_poly.entity_id
_entity_poly.type
_entity_poly.pdbx_seq_one_letter_code
_entity_poly.pdbx_strand_id
1 'polypeptide(L)'
;DGSVQHDSPLMSKSDDRVEEWRQAVNEMLPVGKKAVLGGGKAQLAQLLKNNMENRLEDSAMFLTGSISIADCHAFPFLWRLDQEYGLAKGLQCPKLGAWVESCSKLPEFRKTMQSSWWWWW
;
A
#
# COMPACT_ATOMS: atom_id res chain seq x y z
N ASP A 1 36.39 -10.81 -27.17
CA ASP A 1 35.95 -9.86 -26.15
C ASP A 1 34.48 -10.14 -25.88
N GLY A 2 34.23 -10.97 -24.87
CA GLY A 2 32.92 -11.57 -24.61
C GLY A 2 32.45 -11.14 -23.23
N SER A 3 31.71 -10.04 -23.18
CA SER A 3 31.07 -9.56 -21.95
C SER A 3 29.96 -10.53 -21.54
N VAL A 4 30.17 -11.27 -20.46
CA VAL A 4 29.13 -12.06 -19.82
C VAL A 4 28.22 -11.10 -19.06
N GLN A 5 27.00 -10.89 -19.58
CA GLN A 5 25.92 -10.25 -18.85
C GLN A 5 25.51 -11.17 -17.69
N HIS A 6 25.77 -10.72 -16.47
CA HIS A 6 25.26 -11.36 -15.26
C HIS A 6 23.81 -10.95 -15.04
N ASP A 7 22.87 -11.62 -15.70
CA ASP A 7 21.47 -11.59 -15.26
C ASP A 7 21.36 -12.43 -13.98
N SER A 8 21.21 -11.76 -12.84
CA SER A 8 20.93 -12.41 -11.55
C SER A 8 19.42 -12.63 -11.38
N PRO A 9 18.91 -13.88 -11.43
CA PRO A 9 17.48 -14.18 -11.43
C PRO A 9 16.75 -13.88 -10.10
N LEU A 10 17.49 -13.48 -9.07
CA LEU A 10 16.97 -13.19 -7.73
C LEU A 10 16.48 -11.74 -7.57
N MET A 11 17.02 -10.79 -8.36
CA MET A 11 16.61 -9.38 -8.29
C MET A 11 15.29 -9.13 -9.04
N SER A 12 15.06 -9.79 -10.18
CA SER A 12 13.88 -9.54 -11.02
C SER A 12 12.55 -9.79 -10.31
N LYS A 13 12.43 -10.87 -9.53
CA LYS A 13 11.18 -11.21 -8.82
C LYS A 13 10.80 -10.21 -7.73
N SER A 14 11.78 -9.58 -7.09
CA SER A 14 11.50 -8.57 -6.06
C SER A 14 10.96 -7.30 -6.70
N ASP A 15 11.56 -6.87 -7.81
CA ASP A 15 11.15 -5.68 -8.55
C ASP A 15 9.74 -5.83 -9.15
N ASP A 16 9.42 -7.01 -9.69
CA ASP A 16 8.08 -7.33 -10.18
C ASP A 16 7.02 -7.19 -9.08
N ARG A 17 7.27 -7.75 -7.88
CA ARG A 17 6.34 -7.63 -6.75
C ARG A 17 6.20 -6.18 -6.28
N VAL A 18 7.27 -5.40 -6.28
CA VAL A 18 7.22 -3.98 -5.92
C VAL A 18 6.34 -3.22 -6.92
N GLU A 19 6.49 -3.49 -8.22
CA GLU A 19 5.68 -2.84 -9.26
C GLU A 19 4.20 -3.21 -9.14
N GLU A 20 3.88 -4.49 -8.90
CA GLU A 20 2.49 -4.92 -8.72
C GLU A 20 1.79 -4.21 -7.55
N TRP A 21 2.52 -3.98 -6.45
CA TRP A 21 1.98 -3.23 -5.31
C TRP A 21 1.82 -1.74 -5.62
N ARG A 22 2.77 -1.16 -6.34
CA ARG A 22 2.70 0.23 -6.80
C ARG A 22 1.49 0.45 -7.70
N GLN A 23 1.29 -0.43 -8.67
CA GLN A 23 0.16 -0.37 -9.59
C GLN A 23 -1.17 -0.50 -8.84
N ALA A 24 -1.28 -1.45 -7.91
CA ALA A 24 -2.47 -1.63 -7.09
C ALA A 24 -2.85 -0.35 -6.31
N VAL A 25 -1.86 0.37 -5.77
CA VAL A 25 -2.08 1.65 -5.10
C VAL A 25 -2.51 2.73 -6.09
N ASN A 26 -1.82 2.86 -7.21
CA ASN A 26 -2.08 3.88 -8.23
C ASN A 26 -3.50 3.79 -8.82
N GLU A 27 -3.99 2.57 -9.07
CA GLU A 27 -5.36 2.33 -9.55
C GLU A 27 -6.43 2.81 -8.55
N MET A 28 -6.10 2.84 -7.26
CA MET A 28 -7.03 3.27 -6.22
C MET A 28 -6.99 4.77 -5.95
N LEU A 29 -5.94 5.50 -6.33
CA LEU A 29 -5.81 6.93 -6.02
C LEU A 29 -7.03 7.76 -6.47
N PRO A 30 -7.58 7.61 -7.70
CA PRO A 30 -8.75 8.39 -8.12
C PRO A 30 -10.02 8.05 -7.33
N VAL A 31 -10.21 6.78 -6.96
CA VAL A 31 -11.38 6.33 -6.21
C VAL A 31 -11.27 6.70 -4.73
N GLY A 32 -10.06 6.64 -4.17
CA GLY A 32 -9.72 7.19 -2.86
C GLY A 32 -10.04 8.67 -2.81
N LYS A 33 -9.56 9.44 -3.81
CA LYS A 33 -9.84 10.88 -3.96
C LYS A 33 -11.35 11.16 -3.94
N LYS A 34 -12.12 10.40 -4.72
CA LYS A 34 -13.58 10.52 -4.78
C LYS A 34 -14.23 10.21 -3.42
N ALA A 35 -13.78 9.16 -2.74
CA ALA A 35 -14.36 8.67 -1.49
C ALA A 35 -14.47 9.78 -0.44
N VAL A 36 -13.38 10.51 -0.19
CA VAL A 36 -13.37 11.55 0.87
C VAL A 36 -14.03 12.84 0.42
N LEU A 37 -14.05 13.12 -0.89
CA LEU A 37 -14.87 14.21 -1.42
C LEU A 37 -16.38 13.89 -1.38
N GLY A 38 -16.77 12.76 -0.79
CA GLY A 38 -18.17 12.45 -0.45
C GLY A 38 -18.80 11.34 -1.28
N GLY A 39 -18.06 10.59 -2.11
CA GLY A 39 -18.64 9.51 -2.92
C GLY A 39 -17.71 8.37 -3.30
N GLY A 40 -18.20 7.14 -3.43
CA GLY A 40 -17.37 6.01 -3.91
C GLY A 40 -16.67 5.21 -2.81
N LYS A 41 -16.99 5.42 -1.53
CA LYS A 41 -16.49 4.61 -0.40
C LYS A 41 -16.69 3.10 -0.61
N ALA A 42 -17.86 2.68 -1.12
CA ALA A 42 -18.13 1.27 -1.40
C ALA A 42 -17.21 0.70 -2.51
N GLN A 43 -16.95 1.48 -3.55
CA GLN A 43 -16.03 1.12 -4.62
C GLN A 43 -14.59 1.02 -4.11
N LEU A 44 -14.17 1.99 -3.27
CA LEU A 44 -12.87 1.96 -2.61
C LEU A 44 -12.69 0.70 -1.76
N ALA A 45 -13.69 0.36 -0.93
CA ALA A 45 -13.64 -0.84 -0.10
C ALA A 45 -13.49 -2.12 -0.94
N GLN A 46 -14.19 -2.20 -2.07
CA GLN A 46 -14.07 -3.35 -2.97
C GLN A 46 -12.70 -3.45 -3.62
N LEU A 47 -12.13 -2.31 -4.06
CA LEU A 47 -10.79 -2.27 -4.65
C LEU A 47 -9.72 -2.64 -3.64
N LEU A 48 -9.78 -2.12 -2.41
CA LEU A 48 -8.85 -2.49 -1.34
C LEU A 48 -8.89 -3.98 -1.07
N LYS A 49 -10.10 -4.57 -1.01
CA LYS A 49 -10.26 -6.01 -0.80
C LYS A 49 -9.62 -6.83 -1.92
N ASN A 50 -9.96 -6.51 -3.16
CA ASN A 50 -9.55 -7.29 -4.33
C ASN A 50 -8.06 -7.12 -4.65
N ASN A 51 -7.53 -5.90 -4.54
CA ASN A 51 -6.23 -5.56 -5.08
C ASN A 51 -5.12 -5.57 -4.00
N MET A 52 -5.49 -5.60 -2.72
CA MET A 52 -4.51 -5.55 -1.62
C MET A 52 -4.80 -6.53 -0.47
N GLU A 53 -5.94 -6.43 0.21
CA GLU A 53 -6.25 -7.22 1.43
C GLU A 53 -6.14 -8.73 1.19
N ASN A 54 -6.73 -9.23 0.10
CA ASN A 54 -6.72 -10.66 -0.22
C ASN A 54 -5.34 -11.18 -0.63
N ARG A 55 -4.44 -10.29 -1.06
CA ARG A 55 -3.07 -10.62 -1.48
C ARG A 55 -2.08 -10.58 -0.31
N LEU A 56 -2.43 -9.87 0.77
CA LEU A 56 -1.58 -9.80 1.94
C LEU A 56 -1.68 -11.12 2.71
N GLU A 57 -0.53 -11.76 2.94
CA GLU A 57 -0.44 -12.96 3.76
C GLU A 57 -0.73 -12.60 5.23
N ASP A 58 -1.38 -13.51 5.96
CA ASP A 58 -1.82 -13.25 7.34
C ASP A 58 -0.65 -12.93 8.30
N SER A 59 0.55 -13.44 8.00
CA SER A 59 1.77 -13.22 8.77
C SER A 59 2.71 -12.17 8.18
N ALA A 60 2.36 -11.54 7.05
CA ALA A 60 3.26 -10.61 6.38
C ALA A 60 3.34 -9.29 7.15
N MET A 61 4.55 -8.97 7.63
CA MET A 61 4.85 -7.67 8.23
C MET A 61 5.00 -6.55 7.18
N PHE A 62 5.37 -6.91 5.94
CA PHE A 62 5.61 -5.99 4.83
C PHE A 62 5.03 -6.55 3.52
N LEU A 63 4.72 -5.68 2.56
CA LEU A 63 4.05 -6.04 1.31
C LEU A 63 4.84 -7.07 0.47
N THR A 64 6.17 -7.01 0.55
CA THR A 64 7.09 -7.91 -0.16
C THR A 64 7.75 -8.95 0.74
N GLY A 65 7.35 -9.06 2.02
CA GLY A 65 7.96 -9.95 3.03
C GLY A 65 9.14 -9.33 3.79
N SER A 66 9.79 -8.32 3.23
CA SER A 66 10.74 -7.42 3.89
C SER A 66 10.39 -5.97 3.54
N ILE A 67 10.87 -5.01 4.34
CA ILE A 67 10.71 -3.59 4.06
C ILE A 67 11.22 -3.25 2.66
N SER A 68 10.39 -2.57 1.86
CA SER A 68 10.77 -2.15 0.50
C SER A 68 10.13 -0.81 0.13
N ILE A 69 10.49 -0.32 -1.07
CA ILE A 69 9.88 0.89 -1.65
C ILE A 69 8.36 0.72 -1.83
N ALA A 70 7.85 -0.52 -1.98
CA ALA A 70 6.42 -0.77 -2.06
C ALA A 70 5.70 -0.32 -0.78
N ASP A 71 6.26 -0.62 0.39
CA ASP A 71 5.70 -0.19 1.67
C ASP A 71 5.74 1.35 1.78
N CYS A 72 6.88 1.97 1.45
CA CYS A 72 7.03 3.43 1.48
C CYS A 72 6.05 4.15 0.54
N HIS A 73 5.75 3.55 -0.60
CA HIS A 73 4.78 4.06 -1.57
C HIS A 73 3.34 3.90 -1.07
N ALA A 74 2.99 2.73 -0.54
CA ALA A 74 1.62 2.43 -0.11
C ALA A 74 1.23 3.11 1.21
N PHE A 75 2.19 3.25 2.13
CA PHE A 75 1.90 3.64 3.52
C PHE A 75 1.17 5.00 3.64
N PRO A 76 1.60 6.10 3.00
CA PRO A 76 0.93 7.38 3.16
C PRO A 76 -0.55 7.33 2.75
N PHE A 77 -0.87 6.61 1.68
CA PHE A 77 -2.23 6.44 1.20
C PHE A 77 -3.08 5.60 2.17
N LEU A 78 -2.59 4.40 2.53
CA LEU A 78 -3.33 3.48 3.41
C LEU A 78 -3.49 4.02 4.83
N TRP A 79 -2.45 4.63 5.38
CA TRP A 79 -2.52 5.26 6.70
C TRP A 79 -3.63 6.31 6.76
N ARG A 80 -3.76 7.14 5.71
CA ARG A 80 -4.81 8.15 5.63
C ARG A 80 -6.21 7.57 5.53
N LEU A 81 -6.40 6.53 4.72
CA LEU A 81 -7.69 5.83 4.66
C LEU A 81 -8.08 5.23 6.01
N ASP A 82 -7.10 4.76 6.79
CA ASP A 82 -7.34 4.28 8.15
C ASP A 82 -7.77 5.40 9.09
N GLN A 83 -7.16 6.58 9.00
CA GLN A 83 -7.57 7.74 9.81
C GLN A 83 -8.99 8.23 9.46
N GLU A 84 -9.35 8.21 8.18
CA GLU A 84 -10.63 8.75 7.70
C GLU A 84 -11.80 7.77 7.88
N TYR A 85 -11.57 6.48 7.63
CA TYR A 85 -12.63 5.48 7.58
C TYR A 85 -12.43 4.30 8.53
N GLY A 86 -11.21 4.08 9.02
CA GLY A 86 -10.80 2.84 9.68
C GLY A 86 -10.73 1.67 8.69
N LEU A 87 -9.53 1.21 8.35
CA LEU A 87 -9.34 0.10 7.41
C LEU A 87 -9.96 -1.18 7.95
N ALA A 88 -9.62 -1.57 9.18
CA ALA A 88 -10.06 -2.85 9.74
C ALA A 88 -11.58 -2.91 9.94
N LYS A 89 -12.18 -1.86 10.51
CA LYS A 89 -13.61 -1.87 10.89
C LYS A 89 -14.51 -1.21 9.85
N GLY A 90 -14.13 -0.06 9.32
CA GLY A 90 -15.00 0.72 8.44
C GLY A 90 -14.90 0.34 6.96
N LEU A 91 -13.73 -0.11 6.51
CA LEU A 91 -13.51 -0.62 5.14
C LEU A 91 -13.38 -2.16 5.09
N GLN A 92 -13.46 -2.83 6.25
CA GLN A 92 -13.41 -4.29 6.40
C GLN A 92 -12.15 -4.91 5.76
N CYS A 93 -11.01 -4.26 5.95
CA CYS A 93 -9.69 -4.70 5.52
C CYS A 93 -8.77 -4.88 6.75
N PRO A 94 -8.99 -5.92 7.57
CA PRO A 94 -8.27 -6.12 8.82
C PRO A 94 -6.76 -6.34 8.65
N LYS A 95 -6.29 -7.04 7.61
CA LYS A 95 -4.86 -7.26 7.39
C LYS A 95 -4.16 -5.95 7.02
N LEU A 96 -4.76 -5.14 6.15
CA LEU A 96 -4.24 -3.81 5.85
C LEU A 96 -4.24 -2.90 7.08
N GLY A 97 -5.27 -2.97 7.94
CA GLY A 97 -5.28 -2.26 9.21
C GLY A 97 -4.11 -2.65 10.12
N ALA A 98 -3.86 -3.96 10.28
CA ALA A 98 -2.73 -4.46 11.07
C ALA A 98 -1.37 -4.08 10.45
N TRP A 99 -1.26 -4.10 9.13
CA TRP A 99 -0.08 -3.66 8.40
C TRP A 99 0.20 -2.16 8.63
N VAL A 100 -0.82 -1.29 8.52
CA VAL A 100 -0.68 0.15 8.80
C VAL A 100 -0.24 0.39 10.24
N GLU A 101 -0.82 -0.33 11.20
CA GLU A 101 -0.43 -0.22 12.61
C GLU A 101 1.04 -0.61 12.82
N SER A 102 1.49 -1.67 12.15
CA SER A 102 2.87 -2.16 12.20
C SER A 102 3.85 -1.15 11.59
N CYS A 103 3.57 -0.66 10.38
CA CYS A 103 4.39 0.38 9.74
C CYS A 103 4.45 1.67 10.57
N SER A 104 3.35 2.07 11.22
CA SER A 104 3.32 3.30 12.05
C SER A 104 4.22 3.23 13.30
N LYS A 105 4.67 2.04 13.70
CA LYS A 105 5.62 1.85 14.81
C LYS A 105 7.06 2.10 14.38
N LEU A 106 7.35 2.07 13.08
CA LEU A 106 8.68 2.23 12.52
C LEU A 106 9.02 3.72 12.29
N PRO A 107 10.20 4.20 12.73
CA PRO A 107 10.60 5.61 12.60
C PRO A 107 10.61 6.14 11.15
N GLU A 108 10.88 5.28 10.17
CA GLU A 108 10.98 5.60 8.76
C GLU A 108 9.64 6.07 8.20
N PHE A 109 8.55 5.40 8.58
CA PHE A 109 7.20 5.69 8.13
C PHE A 109 6.58 6.87 8.88
N ARG A 110 6.95 7.09 10.15
CA ARG A 110 6.45 8.25 10.90
C ARG A 110 6.78 9.59 10.25
N LYS A 111 7.91 9.66 9.55
CA LYS A 111 8.34 10.87 8.83
C LYS A 111 7.48 11.17 7.60
N THR A 112 6.75 10.20 7.06
CA THR A 112 5.87 10.37 5.90
C THR A 112 4.42 10.69 6.30
N MET A 113 4.11 10.67 7.60
CA MET A 113 2.80 11.04 8.14
C MET A 113 2.67 12.56 8.19
N GLN A 114 2.12 13.16 7.13
CA GLN A 114 1.76 14.58 7.13
C GLN A 114 0.24 14.73 7.30
N SER A 115 -0.19 15.53 8.28
CA SER A 115 -1.60 15.71 8.65
C SER A 115 -2.39 16.70 7.78
N SER A 116 -1.72 17.47 6.92
CA SER A 116 -2.34 18.53 6.10
C SER A 116 -2.30 18.22 4.58
N TRP A 117 -3.36 18.65 3.86
CA TRP A 117 -3.53 18.70 2.39
C TRP A 117 -3.74 17.37 1.63
N TRP A 118 -5.02 17.00 1.46
CA TRP A 118 -5.52 15.75 0.84
C TRP A 118 -5.47 15.68 -0.70
N TRP A 119 -5.48 16.80 -1.43
CA TRP A 119 -5.88 16.80 -2.86
C TRP A 119 -4.75 16.94 -3.89
N TRP A 120 -3.48 16.95 -3.50
CA TRP A 120 -2.34 17.19 -4.40
C TRP A 120 -1.63 15.93 -4.92
N TRP A 121 -2.18 14.73 -4.66
CA TRP A 121 -1.88 13.54 -5.45
C TRP A 121 -2.98 13.31 -6.51
#